data_AF-A0A955S5I6-F1
#
_entry.id   AF-A0A955S5I6-F1
#
_cell.length_a   1.000
_cell.length_b   1.000
_cell.length_c   1.000
_cell.angle_alpha   90.00
_cell.angle_beta   90.00
_cell.angle_gamma   90.00
#
_symmetry.space_group_name_H-M   'P 1'
#
loop_
_entity.id
_entity.type
_entity.pdbx_description
1 polymer ?
#
loop_
_entity_poly.entity_id
_entity_poly.type
_entity_poly.pdbx_seq_one_letter_code
_entity_poly.pdbx_strand_id
1 'polypeptide(L)'
;QKKGVKFQSDTDTEVIAHLVSNHYKGDLFSAVQKAIKELKGAFALGVICSDDPETLIAARIGSPLVIGVGKNENFIASDVPAIMEHTRKVIYLKDGQMAKIRKDGVDVFDFKGKPAKVKVDQVTFKVDAVKKQGFAHFMLKEIHEQPHVVEGMIKNRVKNDNVSLEGLSLTDSQLKGVKKIIIIACGTAYHAGLVGKYAIEKMARIPVSVDAASEFRYRDPIIDKKTLILAISQSGETADTLAAVKEAKSKGAKVVSVVNAVGSSLTRESDGVLYTHAGPEISVASTKAYIAQITMLYLFALKLSHVTGKSSPKERQALIKDLKKVPSLYKKILSSKQSIAKIAKKNSHFGCFLFLGRNINFPSALEGALKLKEISYIPAEGYAAGEMKHGPIALIDEYRAVVCISPQSDVYDKMLCNMEEISARKGNIMAIATQGDKNIHKHATDVIYVPPIHQLLTPLLIAVPLQLVAYYIAVQLGCDVDQPRNLAKSVTVE
;
A
#
# COMPACT_ATOMS: atom_id res chain seq x y z
N GLN A 1 39.86 11.58 5.66
CA GLN A 1 41.12 11.19 5.00
C GLN A 1 42.16 12.32 4.94
N LYS A 2 42.01 13.39 4.14
CA LYS A 2 43.01 14.50 4.11
C LYS A 2 43.24 15.21 5.45
N LYS A 3 42.23 15.23 6.34
CA LYS A 3 42.32 15.72 7.73
C LYS A 3 42.84 14.67 8.74
N GLY A 4 43.47 13.57 8.29
CA GLY A 4 43.98 12.50 9.15
C GLY A 4 42.95 11.48 9.66
N VAL A 5 41.65 11.71 9.43
CA VAL A 5 40.57 10.77 9.80
C VAL A 5 40.67 9.48 8.97
N LYS A 6 40.77 8.34 9.65
CA LYS A 6 40.72 6.98 9.09
C LYS A 6 39.30 6.42 9.22
N PHE A 7 38.73 5.96 8.11
CA PHE A 7 37.45 5.28 8.06
C PHE A 7 37.67 3.78 8.30
N GLN A 8 36.72 3.13 8.97
CA GLN A 8 36.73 1.72 9.34
C GLN A 8 35.65 0.91 8.62
N SER A 9 34.72 1.58 7.94
CA SER A 9 33.63 0.99 7.17
C SER A 9 33.51 1.63 5.80
N ASP A 10 32.77 0.97 4.91
CA ASP A 10 32.37 1.51 3.61
C ASP A 10 31.01 2.21 3.66
N THR A 11 30.51 2.51 4.86
CA THR A 11 29.17 3.13 5.04
C THR A 11 29.25 4.65 4.90
N ASP A 12 28.26 5.21 4.23
CA ASP A 12 28.00 6.66 4.23
C ASP A 12 27.72 7.22 5.63
N THR A 13 27.14 6.40 6.51
CA THR A 13 26.80 6.75 7.90
C THR A 13 28.04 7.09 8.73
N GLU A 14 29.18 6.42 8.52
CA GLU A 14 30.43 6.74 9.23
C GLU A 14 30.94 8.16 8.93
N VAL A 15 30.70 8.66 7.71
CA VAL A 15 31.04 10.04 7.33
C VAL A 15 30.35 11.04 8.24
N ILE A 16 29.11 10.76 8.64
CA ILE A 16 28.31 11.64 9.50
C ILE A 16 28.94 11.73 10.90
N ALA A 17 29.34 10.59 11.48
CA ALA A 17 29.96 10.56 12.81
C ALA A 17 31.26 11.38 12.85
N HIS A 18 32.12 11.20 11.85
CA HIS A 18 33.36 11.97 11.74
C HIS A 18 33.12 13.46 11.47
N LEU A 19 32.10 13.80 10.66
CA LEU A 19 31.76 15.18 10.37
C LEU A 19 31.24 15.91 11.61
N VAL A 20 30.39 15.27 12.40
CA VAL A 20 29.92 15.79 13.70
C VAL A 20 31.10 15.99 14.64
N SER A 21 31.99 14.98 14.77
CA SER A 21 33.19 15.07 15.61
C SER A 21 34.09 16.25 15.22
N ASN A 22 34.30 16.48 13.92
CA ASN A 22 35.10 17.61 13.43
C ASN A 22 34.49 18.99 13.77
N HIS A 23 33.17 19.07 13.99
CA HIS A 23 32.48 20.31 14.38
C HIS A 23 32.28 20.44 15.89
N TYR A 24 32.58 19.39 16.66
CA TYR A 24 32.34 19.35 18.10
C TYR A 24 33.32 20.23 18.87
N LYS A 25 32.75 21.15 19.66
CA LYS A 25 33.47 22.08 20.54
C LYS A 25 32.77 22.20 21.90
N GLY A 26 32.35 21.06 22.47
CA GLY A 26 31.62 21.00 23.74
C GLY A 26 30.10 21.23 23.66
N ASP A 27 29.55 21.47 22.47
CA ASP A 27 28.09 21.53 22.24
C ASP A 27 27.69 20.62 21.07
N LEU A 28 27.04 19.50 21.41
CA LEU A 28 26.61 18.50 20.43
C LEU A 28 25.56 19.05 19.47
N PHE A 29 24.66 19.91 19.95
CA PHE A 29 23.59 20.48 19.12
C PHE A 29 24.18 21.32 18.00
N SER A 30 25.08 22.25 18.33
CA SER A 30 25.78 23.08 17.34
C SER A 30 26.64 22.25 16.37
N ALA A 31 27.26 21.17 16.85
CA ALA A 31 28.07 20.29 16.02
C ALA A 31 27.22 19.57 14.96
N VAL A 32 26.11 18.97 15.38
CA VAL A 32 25.15 18.31 14.49
C VAL A 32 24.54 19.34 13.52
N GLN A 33 24.17 20.53 14.00
CA GLN A 33 23.62 21.59 13.16
C GLN A 33 24.56 22.04 12.03
N LYS A 34 25.88 22.06 12.27
CA LYS A 34 26.87 22.37 11.24
C LYS A 34 27.04 21.21 10.27
N ALA A 35 27.16 19.98 10.80
CA ALA A 35 27.33 18.78 9.99
C ALA A 35 26.17 18.60 8.99
N ILE A 36 24.92 18.70 9.44
CA ILE A 36 23.74 18.48 8.58
C ILE A 36 23.62 19.50 7.43
N LYS A 37 24.26 20.68 7.52
CA LYS A 37 24.28 21.67 6.43
C LYS A 37 25.21 21.28 5.30
N GLU A 38 26.18 20.40 5.56
CA GLU A 38 27.11 19.86 4.57
C GLU A 38 26.61 18.54 3.97
N LEU A 39 25.68 17.86 4.63
CA LEU A 39 25.07 16.63 4.13
C LEU A 39 24.14 16.91 2.94
N LYS A 40 24.15 15.98 1.98
CA LYS A 40 23.22 15.95 0.85
C LYS A 40 22.54 14.59 0.81
N GLY A 41 21.23 14.58 0.55
CA GLY A 41 20.42 13.36 0.50
C GLY A 41 19.34 13.32 1.58
N ALA A 42 18.74 12.14 1.75
CA ALA A 42 17.76 11.86 2.80
C ALA A 42 18.42 11.17 3.99
N PHE A 43 18.02 11.54 5.21
CA PHE A 43 18.50 10.94 6.45
C PHE A 43 17.51 11.14 7.60
N ALA A 44 17.52 10.20 8.53
CA ALA A 44 16.94 10.32 9.86
C ALA A 44 18.03 9.92 10.87
N LEU A 45 18.48 10.87 11.69
CA LEU A 45 19.66 10.71 12.54
C LEU A 45 19.26 10.76 14.01
N GLY A 46 19.88 9.90 14.80
CA GLY A 46 19.98 10.00 16.26
C GLY A 46 21.46 10.04 16.64
N VAL A 47 21.89 11.10 17.30
CA VAL A 47 23.30 11.35 17.63
C VAL A 47 23.44 11.50 19.13
N ILE A 48 24.39 10.76 19.70
CA ILE A 48 24.77 10.80 21.11
C ILE A 48 26.27 11.12 21.22
N CYS A 49 26.69 11.62 22.38
CA CYS A 49 28.08 11.92 22.67
C CYS A 49 28.43 11.42 24.08
N SER A 50 29.58 10.76 24.23
CA SER A 50 30.06 10.28 25.54
C SER A 50 30.27 11.41 26.54
N ASP A 51 30.61 12.60 26.05
CA ASP A 51 30.91 13.78 26.87
C ASP A 51 29.64 14.55 27.27
N ASP A 52 28.49 14.23 26.66
CA ASP A 52 27.17 14.79 26.96
C ASP A 52 26.11 13.65 26.93
N PRO A 53 26.14 12.73 27.92
CA PRO A 53 25.31 11.51 27.91
C PRO A 53 23.82 11.78 28.13
N GLU A 54 23.46 12.96 28.65
CA GLU A 54 22.09 13.34 28.97
C GLU A 54 21.33 13.93 27.77
N THR A 55 22.03 14.14 26.65
CA THR A 55 21.47 14.77 25.45
C THR A 55 21.54 13.83 24.25
N LEU A 56 20.39 13.63 23.61
CA LEU A 56 20.28 13.02 22.29
C LEU A 56 19.86 14.09 21.27
N ILE A 57 20.55 14.16 20.14
CA ILE A 57 20.15 15.02 19.03
C ILE A 57 19.51 14.19 17.93
N ALA A 58 18.29 14.55 17.55
CA ALA A 58 17.58 13.96 16.42
C ALA A 58 17.56 14.94 15.25
N ALA A 59 17.71 14.48 14.01
CA ALA A 59 17.60 15.34 12.81
C ALA A 59 16.99 14.60 11.63
N ARG A 60 16.19 15.29 10.80
CA ARG A 60 15.45 14.68 9.69
C ARG A 60 15.51 15.47 8.39
N ILE A 61 15.77 14.76 7.29
CA ILE A 61 15.44 15.13 5.91
C ILE A 61 14.92 13.88 5.18
N GLY A 62 13.69 13.88 4.68
CA GLY A 62 13.16 12.83 3.81
C GLY A 62 12.72 11.56 4.55
N SER A 63 13.63 10.92 5.30
CA SER A 63 13.33 9.67 6.01
C SER A 63 12.47 9.91 7.28
N PRO A 64 11.55 9.00 7.65
CA PRO A 64 10.72 9.17 8.84
C PRO A 64 11.52 9.17 10.15
N LEU A 65 11.15 10.06 11.07
CA LEU A 65 11.66 10.07 12.43
C LEU A 65 10.57 10.56 13.38
N VAL A 66 10.27 9.76 14.40
CA VAL A 66 9.26 10.05 15.43
C VAL A 66 9.92 10.10 16.80
N ILE A 67 9.48 11.04 17.63
CA ILE A 67 9.92 11.19 19.02
C ILE A 67 8.78 10.73 19.93
N GLY A 68 9.03 9.76 20.81
CA GLY A 68 8.12 9.34 21.85
C GLY A 68 8.29 10.18 23.11
N VAL A 69 7.21 10.81 23.57
CA VAL A 69 7.20 11.65 24.78
C VAL A 69 6.74 10.85 25.99
N GLY A 70 7.66 10.47 26.86
CA GLY A 70 7.40 9.68 28.06
C GLY A 70 7.24 10.52 29.32
N LYS A 71 7.34 9.87 30.49
CA LYS A 71 7.41 10.54 31.80
C LYS A 71 8.82 10.39 32.33
N ASN A 72 9.60 11.48 32.38
CA ASN A 72 11.02 11.45 32.73
C ASN A 72 11.83 10.47 31.86
N GLU A 73 11.45 10.36 30.59
CA GLU A 73 12.14 9.58 29.56
C GLU A 73 11.56 10.03 28.21
N ASN A 74 12.38 9.99 27.15
CA ASN A 74 11.96 10.27 25.79
C ASN A 74 12.68 9.31 24.83
N PHE A 75 12.04 9.01 23.71
CA PHE A 75 12.49 7.99 22.76
C PHE A 75 12.56 8.57 21.35
N ILE A 76 13.37 7.97 20.49
CA ILE A 76 13.28 8.18 19.05
C ILE A 76 13.15 6.84 18.34
N ALA A 77 12.43 6.83 17.22
CA ALA A 77 12.33 5.67 16.35
C ALA A 77 12.02 6.11 14.91
N SER A 78 12.26 5.22 13.96
CA SER A 78 11.81 5.39 12.58
C SER A 78 10.29 5.22 12.42
N ASP A 79 9.64 4.49 13.33
CA ASP A 79 8.18 4.29 13.33
C ASP A 79 7.60 4.16 14.75
N VAL A 80 6.31 4.48 14.87
CA VAL A 80 5.55 4.53 16.13
C VAL A 80 5.50 3.19 16.88
N PRO A 81 5.33 2.01 16.25
CA PRO A 81 5.22 0.75 16.98
C PRO A 81 6.39 0.47 17.93
N ALA A 82 7.61 0.89 17.57
CA ALA A 82 8.82 0.67 18.37
C ALA A 82 8.81 1.38 19.73
N ILE A 83 8.04 2.46 19.87
CA ILE A 83 7.97 3.28 21.10
C ILE A 83 6.67 3.09 21.88
N MET A 84 5.74 2.29 21.35
CA MET A 84 4.39 2.15 21.92
C MET A 84 4.37 1.41 23.25
N GLU A 85 5.35 0.60 23.60
CA GLU A 85 5.36 -0.04 24.92
C GLU A 85 5.64 0.99 26.04
N HIS A 86 6.27 2.12 25.70
CA HIS A 86 6.66 3.15 26.65
C HIS A 86 5.71 4.35 26.66
N THR A 87 5.26 4.81 25.49
CA THR A 87 4.36 5.97 25.41
C THR A 87 3.38 5.92 24.24
N ARG A 88 2.27 6.66 24.38
CA ARG A 88 1.27 6.93 23.32
C ARG A 88 1.38 8.34 22.76
N LYS A 89 2.21 9.20 23.36
CA LYS A 89 2.38 10.60 22.95
C LYS A 89 3.58 10.67 22.02
N VAL A 90 3.36 11.16 20.81
CA VAL A 90 4.39 11.19 19.77
C VAL A 90 4.50 12.57 19.13
N ILE A 91 5.70 12.90 18.69
CA ILE A 91 6.00 14.09 17.90
C ILE A 91 6.60 13.61 16.58
N TYR A 92 5.94 13.94 15.46
CA TYR A 92 6.47 13.68 14.13
C TYR A 92 7.41 14.82 13.73
N LEU A 93 8.71 14.54 13.65
CA LEU A 93 9.69 15.53 13.21
C LEU A 93 9.46 15.81 11.71
N LYS A 94 9.50 17.07 11.28
CA LYS A 94 9.36 17.44 9.85
C LYS A 94 10.72 17.52 9.17
N ASP A 95 10.71 17.49 7.84
CA ASP A 95 11.92 17.72 7.05
C ASP A 95 12.52 19.09 7.37
N GLY A 96 13.83 19.13 7.55
CA GLY A 96 14.54 20.35 7.93
C GLY A 96 14.45 20.68 9.42
N GLN A 97 13.94 19.76 10.24
CA GLN A 97 13.89 19.92 11.70
C GLN A 97 14.89 19.02 12.42
N MET A 98 15.30 19.50 13.59
CA MET A 98 16.18 18.84 14.54
C MET A 98 15.61 18.99 15.95
N ALA A 99 15.80 18.01 16.81
CA ALA A 99 15.36 18.05 18.19
C ALA A 99 16.52 17.82 19.16
N LYS A 100 16.57 18.61 20.23
CA LYS A 100 17.38 18.34 21.42
C LYS A 100 16.49 17.61 22.42
N ILE A 101 16.84 16.36 22.69
CA ILE A 101 16.03 15.44 23.48
C ILE A 101 16.79 15.13 24.76
N ARG A 102 16.15 15.40 25.90
CA ARG A 102 16.64 15.10 27.25
C ARG A 102 15.60 14.25 27.97
N LYS A 103 15.94 13.76 29.15
CA LYS A 103 15.01 13.01 30.00
C LYS A 103 13.74 13.80 30.36
N ASP A 104 13.89 15.10 30.57
CA ASP A 104 12.87 16.01 31.10
C ASP A 104 12.20 16.90 30.04
N GLY A 105 12.68 16.89 28.80
CA GLY A 105 12.18 17.80 27.77
C GLY A 105 12.60 17.46 26.34
N VAL A 106 11.81 17.97 25.39
CA VAL A 106 12.05 17.88 23.96
C VAL A 106 11.91 19.28 23.35
N ASP A 107 13.01 19.81 22.84
CA ASP A 107 13.03 21.10 22.15
C ASP A 107 13.27 20.87 20.65
N VAL A 108 12.39 21.39 19.79
CA VAL A 108 12.49 21.21 18.33
C VAL A 108 12.82 22.53 17.66
N PHE A 109 13.74 22.47 16.71
CA PHE A 109 14.27 23.60 15.97
C PHE A 109 14.28 23.30 14.47
N ASP A 110 14.28 24.35 13.65
CA ASP A 110 14.72 24.21 12.26
C ASP A 110 16.26 24.15 12.17
N PHE A 111 16.80 23.83 10.99
CA PHE A 111 18.25 23.80 10.77
C PHE A 111 18.95 25.17 10.85
N LYS A 112 18.18 26.28 10.93
CA LYS A 112 18.70 27.61 11.22
C LYS A 112 18.77 27.90 12.72
N GLY A 113 18.28 26.99 13.57
CA GLY A 113 18.28 27.11 15.02
C GLY A 113 17.07 27.85 15.59
N LYS A 114 16.05 28.14 14.78
CA LYS A 114 14.83 28.77 15.27
C LYS A 114 13.90 27.73 15.89
N PRO A 115 13.30 27.99 17.07
CA PRO A 115 12.30 27.10 17.65
C PRO A 115 11.16 26.82 16.67
N ALA A 116 10.82 25.55 16.51
CA ALA A 116 9.72 25.12 15.68
C ALA A 116 8.49 24.79 16.54
N LYS A 117 7.29 25.11 16.03
CA LYS A 117 6.05 24.69 16.69
C LYS A 117 5.91 23.16 16.60
N VAL A 118 5.68 22.55 17.76
CA VAL A 118 5.49 21.11 17.91
C VAL A 118 4.05 20.82 18.29
N LYS A 119 3.49 19.78 17.68
CA LYS A 119 2.22 19.20 18.10
C LYS A 119 2.51 17.80 18.65
N VAL A 120 2.06 17.53 19.87
CA VAL A 120 2.07 16.19 20.44
C VAL A 120 0.78 15.50 20.00
N ASP A 121 0.92 14.44 19.21
CA ASP A 121 -0.19 13.61 18.78
C ASP A 121 -0.34 12.39 19.71
N GLN A 122 -1.57 11.91 19.86
CA GLN A 122 -1.87 10.70 20.62
C GLN A 122 -2.15 9.54 19.67
N VAL A 123 -1.36 8.48 19.79
CA VAL A 123 -1.52 7.25 19.01
C VAL A 123 -2.77 6.52 19.48
N THR A 124 -3.69 6.23 18.55
CA THR A 124 -5.02 5.68 18.86
C THR A 124 -5.13 4.17 18.70
N PHE A 125 -4.17 3.52 18.02
CA PHE A 125 -4.18 2.05 17.87
C PHE A 125 -3.53 1.34 19.07
N LYS A 126 -3.96 0.10 19.33
CA LYS A 126 -3.51 -0.71 20.48
C LYS A 126 -2.21 -1.48 20.15
N VAL A 127 -1.38 -1.73 21.17
CA VAL A 127 -0.15 -2.55 21.04
C VAL A 127 -0.46 -3.96 20.54
N ASP A 128 -1.58 -4.56 20.95
CA ASP A 128 -1.93 -5.90 20.47
C ASP A 128 -2.14 -5.97 18.94
N ALA A 129 -2.42 -4.84 18.28
CA ALA A 129 -2.53 -4.79 16.82
C ALA A 129 -1.21 -5.14 16.11
N VAL A 130 -0.07 -4.97 16.78
CA VAL A 130 1.27 -5.29 16.26
C VAL A 130 1.81 -6.65 16.72
N LYS A 131 0.99 -7.46 17.39
CA LYS A 131 1.33 -8.85 17.76
C LYS A 131 0.67 -9.85 16.81
N LYS A 132 1.20 -11.07 16.72
CA LYS A 132 0.65 -12.14 15.86
C LYS A 132 -0.70 -12.70 16.32
N GLN A 133 -1.14 -12.44 17.56
CA GLN A 133 -2.45 -12.85 18.09
C GLN A 133 -2.83 -14.32 17.83
N GLY A 134 -1.87 -15.25 18.00
CA GLY A 134 -2.09 -16.69 17.80
C GLY A 134 -2.00 -17.17 16.35
N PHE A 135 -1.77 -16.29 15.38
CA PHE A 135 -1.43 -16.68 14.01
C PHE A 135 0.06 -17.02 13.88
N ALA A 136 0.41 -17.92 12.95
CA ALA A 136 1.80 -18.29 12.68
C ALA A 136 2.62 -17.11 12.12
N HIS A 137 1.98 -16.28 11.29
CA HIS A 137 2.61 -15.19 10.55
C HIS A 137 1.74 -13.92 10.60
N PHE A 138 2.37 -12.75 10.56
CA PHE A 138 1.67 -11.47 10.44
C PHE A 138 0.83 -11.40 9.17
N MET A 139 1.36 -11.90 8.04
CA MET A 139 0.62 -11.92 6.78
C MET A 139 -0.72 -12.65 6.92
N LEU A 140 -0.73 -13.82 7.58
CA LEU A 140 -1.96 -14.60 7.79
C LEU A 140 -2.94 -13.87 8.71
N LYS A 141 -2.45 -13.27 9.81
CA LYS A 141 -3.26 -12.43 10.70
C LYS A 141 -3.91 -11.31 9.93
N GLU A 142 -3.14 -10.57 9.13
CA GLU A 142 -3.59 -9.40 8.40
C GLU A 142 -4.61 -9.74 7.32
N ILE A 143 -4.48 -10.91 6.67
CA ILE A 143 -5.54 -11.46 5.79
C ILE A 143 -6.84 -11.69 6.57
N HIS A 144 -6.77 -12.22 7.79
CA HIS A 144 -7.96 -12.46 8.63
C HIS A 144 -8.55 -11.17 9.23
N GLU A 145 -7.81 -10.06 9.27
CA GLU A 145 -8.29 -8.75 9.74
C GLU A 145 -9.10 -7.98 8.69
N GLN A 146 -8.99 -8.33 7.41
CA GLN A 146 -9.65 -7.63 6.30
C GLN A 146 -11.17 -7.44 6.45
N PRO A 147 -11.95 -8.42 6.97
CA PRO A 147 -13.38 -8.20 7.23
C PRO A 147 -13.63 -7.00 8.14
N HIS A 148 -12.86 -6.88 9.21
CA HIS A 148 -13.02 -5.80 10.19
C HIS A 148 -12.57 -4.45 9.63
N VAL A 149 -11.47 -4.43 8.87
CA VAL A 149 -10.98 -3.23 8.18
C VAL A 149 -12.05 -2.65 7.25
N VAL A 150 -12.60 -3.48 6.36
CA VAL A 150 -13.63 -3.03 5.41
C VAL A 150 -14.91 -2.61 6.12
N GLU A 151 -15.33 -3.35 7.14
CA GLU A 151 -16.51 -3.01 7.95
C GLU A 151 -16.37 -1.63 8.62
N GLY A 152 -15.23 -1.36 9.26
CA GLY A 152 -14.93 -0.07 9.88
C GLY A 152 -14.92 1.07 8.85
N MET A 153 -14.31 0.85 7.69
CA MET A 153 -14.28 1.85 6.62
C MET A 153 -15.67 2.21 6.10
N ILE A 154 -16.52 1.21 5.87
CA ILE A 154 -17.90 1.41 5.39
C ILE A 154 -18.74 2.10 6.46
N LYS A 155 -18.69 1.62 7.71
CA LYS A 155 -19.48 2.17 8.83
C LYS A 155 -19.22 3.66 9.05
N ASN A 156 -17.96 4.08 8.93
CA ASN A 156 -17.58 5.48 9.18
C ASN A 156 -17.92 6.42 8.01
N ARG A 157 -18.05 5.90 6.78
CA ARG A 157 -18.13 6.70 5.55
C ARG A 157 -19.46 6.59 4.82
N VAL A 158 -20.29 5.62 5.15
CA VAL A 158 -21.58 5.41 4.49
C VAL A 158 -22.70 5.66 5.48
N LYS A 159 -23.48 6.73 5.25
CA LYS A 159 -24.66 7.09 6.06
C LYS A 159 -25.86 7.29 5.14
N ASN A 160 -26.99 6.65 5.43
CA ASN A 160 -28.22 6.72 4.63
C ASN A 160 -27.96 6.51 3.12
N ASP A 161 -27.12 5.53 2.80
CA ASP A 161 -26.66 5.19 1.45
C ASP A 161 -26.00 6.34 0.66
N ASN A 162 -25.43 7.31 1.39
CA ASN A 162 -24.56 8.33 0.84
C ASN A 162 -23.15 8.17 1.39
N VAL A 163 -22.16 8.40 0.51
CA VAL A 163 -20.75 8.34 0.87
C VAL A 163 -20.26 9.72 1.29
N SER A 164 -19.71 9.81 2.50
CA SER A 164 -18.99 10.96 3.02
C SER A 164 -17.52 10.62 3.18
N LEU A 165 -16.66 11.43 2.56
CA LEU A 165 -15.20 11.27 2.60
C LEU A 165 -14.58 12.44 3.36
N GLU A 166 -14.57 12.31 4.67
CA GLU A 166 -13.84 13.25 5.53
C GLU A 166 -12.35 13.26 5.15
N GLY A 167 -11.77 14.46 5.09
CA GLY A 167 -10.38 14.67 4.66
C GLY A 167 -10.18 14.84 3.15
N LEU A 168 -11.23 14.65 2.31
CA LEU A 168 -11.11 14.88 0.86
C LEU A 168 -10.72 16.33 0.53
N SER A 169 -11.10 17.29 1.36
CA SER A 169 -10.76 18.71 1.26
C SER A 169 -11.05 19.36 -0.10
N LEU A 170 -11.97 18.76 -0.87
CA LEU A 170 -12.49 19.29 -2.13
C LEU A 170 -14.01 19.38 -2.04
N THR A 171 -14.55 20.52 -2.44
CA THR A 171 -15.99 20.74 -2.53
C THR A 171 -16.59 19.97 -3.71
N ASP A 172 -17.89 19.69 -3.65
CA ASP A 172 -18.60 19.03 -4.75
C ASP A 172 -18.51 19.84 -6.06
N SER A 173 -18.44 21.18 -5.98
CA SER A 173 -18.20 22.05 -7.13
C SER A 173 -16.81 21.82 -7.75
N GLN A 174 -15.76 21.74 -6.92
CA GLN A 174 -14.40 21.45 -7.39
C GLN A 174 -14.32 20.05 -8.02
N LEU A 175 -14.93 19.04 -7.39
CA LEU A 175 -14.98 17.67 -7.91
C LEU A 175 -15.72 17.61 -9.26
N LYS A 176 -16.80 18.36 -9.44
CA LYS A 176 -17.52 18.47 -10.71
C LYS A 176 -16.68 19.13 -11.81
N GLY A 177 -15.74 19.99 -11.43
CA GLY A 177 -14.79 20.64 -12.33
C GLY A 177 -13.67 19.73 -12.85
N VAL A 178 -13.40 18.61 -12.17
CA VAL A 178 -12.36 17.65 -12.55
C VAL A 178 -12.69 17.03 -13.92
N LYS A 179 -11.72 17.04 -14.83
CA LYS A 179 -11.86 16.48 -16.19
C LYS A 179 -11.00 15.25 -16.42
N LYS A 180 -9.96 15.06 -15.62
CA LYS A 180 -9.02 13.94 -15.70
C LYS A 180 -8.55 13.59 -14.31
N ILE A 181 -8.39 12.30 -14.04
CA ILE A 181 -7.75 11.81 -12.81
C ILE A 181 -6.48 11.06 -13.21
N ILE A 182 -5.39 11.31 -12.52
CA ILE A 182 -4.16 10.53 -12.64
C ILE A 182 -3.90 9.88 -11.28
N ILE A 183 -3.90 8.56 -11.25
CA ILE A 183 -3.53 7.79 -10.07
C ILE A 183 -2.04 7.51 -10.11
N ILE A 184 -1.33 7.80 -9.02
CA ILE A 184 0.12 7.63 -8.93
C ILE A 184 0.43 6.74 -7.73
N ALA A 185 1.16 5.65 -7.96
CA ALA A 185 1.54 4.70 -6.92
C ALA A 185 2.66 3.75 -7.37
N CYS A 186 3.13 2.90 -6.46
CA CYS A 186 4.10 1.83 -6.73
C CYS A 186 3.58 0.47 -6.27
N GLY A 187 4.00 -0.61 -6.93
CA GLY A 187 3.72 -2.00 -6.53
C GLY A 187 2.23 -2.31 -6.30
N THR A 188 1.90 -2.96 -5.19
CA THR A 188 0.51 -3.29 -4.84
C THR A 188 -0.44 -2.07 -4.82
N ALA A 189 0.04 -0.89 -4.43
CA ALA A 189 -0.78 0.33 -4.47
C ALA A 189 -1.09 0.79 -5.90
N TYR A 190 -0.19 0.54 -6.85
CA TYR A 190 -0.42 0.74 -8.28
C TYR A 190 -1.51 -0.22 -8.80
N HIS A 191 -1.49 -1.48 -8.40
CA HIS A 191 -2.57 -2.43 -8.74
C HIS A 191 -3.93 -1.99 -8.18
N ALA A 192 -3.98 -1.46 -6.95
CA ALA A 192 -5.20 -0.88 -6.40
C ALA A 192 -5.69 0.29 -7.26
N GLY A 193 -4.77 1.14 -7.71
CA GLY A 193 -5.05 2.24 -8.65
C GLY A 193 -5.68 1.75 -9.96
N LEU A 194 -5.17 0.66 -10.54
CA LEU A 194 -5.74 0.06 -11.74
C LEU A 194 -7.19 -0.43 -11.52
N VAL A 195 -7.49 -1.04 -10.36
CA VAL A 195 -8.89 -1.37 -10.00
C VAL A 195 -9.74 -0.10 -9.89
N GLY A 196 -9.21 0.93 -9.22
CA GLY A 196 -9.86 2.23 -9.07
C GLY A 196 -10.19 2.90 -10.40
N LYS A 197 -9.30 2.81 -11.40
CA LYS A 197 -9.55 3.30 -12.76
C LYS A 197 -10.84 2.72 -13.33
N TYR A 198 -10.99 1.39 -13.35
CA TYR A 198 -12.20 0.75 -13.87
C TYR A 198 -13.47 1.21 -13.11
N ALA A 199 -13.39 1.31 -11.78
CA ALA A 199 -14.51 1.75 -10.95
C ALA A 199 -14.92 3.21 -11.24
N ILE A 200 -13.95 4.12 -11.24
CA ILE A 200 -14.18 5.55 -11.46
C ILE A 200 -14.69 5.80 -12.88
N GLU A 201 -14.07 5.20 -13.90
CA GLU A 201 -14.50 5.38 -15.29
C GLU A 201 -15.91 4.84 -15.52
N LYS A 202 -16.25 3.68 -14.93
CA LYS A 202 -17.59 3.10 -15.06
C LYS A 202 -18.65 3.95 -14.37
N MET A 203 -18.37 4.47 -13.17
CA MET A 203 -19.38 5.11 -12.32
C MET A 203 -19.46 6.63 -12.52
N ALA A 204 -18.32 7.32 -12.64
CA ALA A 204 -18.25 8.78 -12.73
C ALA A 204 -18.04 9.28 -14.16
N ARG A 205 -17.67 8.40 -15.11
CA ARG A 205 -17.38 8.76 -16.52
C ARG A 205 -16.30 9.85 -16.65
N ILE A 206 -15.30 9.81 -15.77
CA ILE A 206 -14.12 10.68 -15.81
C ILE A 206 -12.94 9.82 -16.28
N PRO A 207 -12.18 10.23 -17.32
CA PRO A 207 -10.98 9.53 -17.76
C PRO A 207 -9.94 9.38 -16.64
N VAL A 208 -9.40 8.18 -16.48
CA VAL A 208 -8.37 7.88 -15.48
C VAL A 208 -7.13 7.25 -16.13
N SER A 209 -5.96 7.83 -15.87
CA SER A 209 -4.68 7.15 -16.09
C SER A 209 -4.09 6.68 -14.76
N VAL A 210 -3.31 5.62 -14.79
CA VAL A 210 -2.60 5.08 -13.62
C VAL A 210 -1.16 4.92 -14.03
N ASP A 211 -0.27 5.59 -13.33
CA ASP A 211 1.14 5.64 -13.66
C ASP A 211 1.97 5.11 -12.49
N ALA A 212 3.01 4.34 -12.82
CA ALA A 212 4.07 4.04 -11.87
C ALA A 212 4.75 5.36 -11.48
N ALA A 213 4.90 5.60 -10.18
CA ALA A 213 5.39 6.89 -9.70
C ALA A 213 6.81 7.23 -10.18
N SER A 214 7.66 6.20 -10.30
CA SER A 214 9.02 6.32 -10.84
C SER A 214 9.00 6.87 -12.27
N GLU A 215 8.13 6.35 -13.14
CA GLU A 215 8.05 6.79 -14.54
C GLU A 215 7.35 8.14 -14.69
N PHE A 216 6.37 8.43 -13.84
CA PHE A 216 5.57 9.65 -13.91
C PHE A 216 6.43 10.92 -13.80
N ARG A 217 7.39 10.93 -12.88
CA ARG A 217 8.23 12.12 -12.63
C ARG A 217 9.24 12.39 -13.75
N TYR A 218 9.62 11.37 -14.52
CA TYR A 218 10.68 11.49 -15.54
C TYR A 218 10.17 11.72 -16.97
N ARG A 219 8.85 11.73 -17.19
CA ARG A 219 8.23 11.81 -18.53
C ARG A 219 7.60 13.16 -18.90
N ASP A 220 7.89 14.22 -18.15
CA ASP A 220 7.25 15.55 -18.26
C ASP A 220 5.71 15.47 -18.36
N PRO A 221 5.01 15.17 -17.26
CA PRO A 221 3.59 14.84 -17.30
C PRO A 221 2.72 16.06 -17.69
N ILE A 222 1.79 15.84 -18.62
CA ILE A 222 0.81 16.85 -19.04
C ILE A 222 -0.27 17.00 -17.97
N ILE A 223 -0.19 18.11 -17.24
CA ILE A 223 -1.03 18.43 -16.08
C ILE A 223 -1.64 19.82 -16.27
N ASP A 224 -2.92 19.95 -15.94
CA ASP A 224 -3.63 21.22 -15.90
C ASP A 224 -4.41 21.39 -14.58
N LYS A 225 -5.02 22.56 -14.40
CA LYS A 225 -5.86 22.87 -13.21
C LYS A 225 -7.13 22.02 -13.09
N LYS A 226 -7.49 21.26 -14.13
CA LYS A 226 -8.66 20.35 -14.16
C LYS A 226 -8.26 18.89 -13.95
N THR A 227 -6.97 18.64 -13.73
CA THR A 227 -6.40 17.34 -13.43
C THR A 227 -6.32 17.15 -11.91
N LEU A 228 -6.96 16.08 -11.43
CA LEU A 228 -6.84 15.64 -10.04
C LEU A 228 -5.81 14.52 -9.96
N ILE A 229 -4.82 14.68 -9.09
CA ILE A 229 -3.89 13.60 -8.75
C ILE A 229 -4.47 12.84 -7.57
N LEU A 230 -4.48 11.51 -7.69
CA LEU A 230 -4.80 10.60 -6.60
C LEU A 230 -3.57 9.75 -6.29
N ALA A 231 -2.82 10.14 -5.25
CA ALA A 231 -1.63 9.39 -4.85
C ALA A 231 -2.00 8.27 -3.85
N ILE A 232 -1.48 7.07 -4.03
CA ILE A 232 -1.80 5.93 -3.17
C ILE A 232 -0.50 5.38 -2.57
N SER A 233 -0.42 5.32 -1.24
CA SER A 233 0.70 4.72 -0.54
C SER A 233 0.28 4.21 0.83
N GLN A 234 0.68 2.99 1.20
CA GLN A 234 0.41 2.47 2.54
C GLN A 234 1.17 3.30 3.60
N SER A 235 2.48 3.49 3.41
CA SER A 235 3.34 4.20 4.35
C SER A 235 3.24 5.72 4.23
N GLY A 236 2.88 6.24 3.05
CA GLY A 236 2.96 7.67 2.75
C GLY A 236 4.40 8.21 2.72
N GLU A 237 5.40 7.31 2.66
CA GLU A 237 6.83 7.63 2.70
C GLU A 237 7.57 7.03 1.48
N THR A 238 6.84 6.45 0.52
CA THR A 238 7.41 5.93 -0.73
C THR A 238 8.06 7.07 -1.52
N ALA A 239 9.37 7.00 -1.74
CA ALA A 239 10.16 8.11 -2.30
C ALA A 239 9.64 8.56 -3.67
N ASP A 240 9.45 7.62 -4.60
CA ASP A 240 8.93 7.91 -5.95
C ASP A 240 7.55 8.56 -5.92
N THR A 241 6.63 8.03 -5.11
CA THR A 241 5.27 8.59 -4.98
C THR A 241 5.31 10.02 -4.44
N LEU A 242 6.18 10.28 -3.45
CA LEU A 242 6.35 11.62 -2.89
C LEU A 242 6.94 12.58 -3.92
N ALA A 243 7.96 12.16 -4.67
CA ALA A 243 8.58 12.95 -5.73
C ALA A 243 7.59 13.27 -6.87
N ALA A 244 6.83 12.28 -7.32
CA ALA A 244 5.80 12.44 -8.35
C ALA A 244 4.68 13.40 -7.91
N VAL A 245 4.28 13.37 -6.63
CA VAL A 245 3.32 14.34 -6.08
C VAL A 245 3.88 15.76 -6.07
N LYS A 246 5.13 15.95 -5.66
CA LYS A 246 5.78 17.26 -5.70
C LYS A 246 5.86 17.81 -7.12
N GLU A 247 6.22 16.96 -8.09
CA GLU A 247 6.26 17.31 -9.52
C GLU A 247 4.87 17.75 -10.00
N ALA A 248 3.83 16.97 -9.71
CA ALA A 248 2.48 17.28 -10.13
C ALA A 248 1.94 18.59 -9.51
N LYS A 249 2.27 18.86 -8.25
CA LYS A 249 1.91 20.12 -7.59
C LYS A 249 2.63 21.32 -8.19
N SER A 250 3.91 21.17 -8.57
CA SER A 250 4.65 22.24 -9.22
C SER A 250 4.00 22.70 -10.53
N LYS A 251 3.30 21.77 -11.22
CA LYS A 251 2.51 22.03 -12.43
C LYS A 251 1.06 22.46 -12.16
N GLY A 252 0.68 22.66 -10.89
CA GLY A 252 -0.61 23.22 -10.49
C GLY A 252 -1.76 22.22 -10.33
N ALA A 253 -1.48 20.91 -10.27
CA ALA A 253 -2.51 19.91 -9.97
C ALA A 253 -2.99 20.01 -8.52
N LYS A 254 -4.25 19.62 -8.29
CA LYS A 254 -4.73 19.30 -6.94
C LYS A 254 -4.38 17.87 -6.60
N VAL A 255 -3.94 17.62 -5.38
CA VAL A 255 -3.52 16.29 -4.91
C VAL A 255 -4.39 15.81 -3.76
N VAL A 256 -5.00 14.65 -3.94
CA VAL A 256 -5.63 13.88 -2.86
C VAL A 256 -4.81 12.61 -2.66
N SER A 257 -4.50 12.26 -1.42
CA SER A 257 -3.74 11.04 -1.12
C SER A 257 -4.54 10.02 -0.32
N VAL A 258 -4.49 8.76 -0.74
CA VAL A 258 -5.02 7.61 0.00
C VAL A 258 -3.88 6.95 0.76
N VAL A 259 -3.92 7.05 2.09
CA VAL A 259 -2.80 6.67 2.96
C VAL A 259 -3.24 5.94 4.21
N ASN A 260 -2.39 5.04 4.73
CA ASN A 260 -2.68 4.37 6.00
C ASN A 260 -1.96 5.03 7.18
N ALA A 261 -0.73 5.49 6.99
CA ALA A 261 0.06 6.12 8.04
C ALA A 261 -0.33 7.59 8.25
N VAL A 262 -0.72 7.92 9.48
CA VAL A 262 -1.09 9.27 9.91
C VAL A 262 0.16 10.14 10.04
N GLY A 263 0.09 11.36 9.51
CA GLY A 263 1.18 12.33 9.64
C GLY A 263 2.41 12.05 8.77
N SER A 264 2.34 11.11 7.82
CA SER A 264 3.42 10.80 6.87
C SER A 264 3.75 11.97 5.92
N SER A 265 4.89 11.92 5.24
CA SER A 265 5.32 12.95 4.28
C SER A 265 4.28 13.23 3.20
N LEU A 266 3.68 12.20 2.63
CA LEU A 266 2.63 12.35 1.62
C LEU A 266 1.39 13.08 2.16
N THR A 267 1.02 12.86 3.44
CA THR A 267 -0.12 13.56 4.06
C THR A 267 0.10 15.07 4.12
N ARG A 268 1.34 15.50 4.34
CA ARG A 268 1.72 16.92 4.45
C ARG A 268 1.80 17.61 3.09
N GLU A 269 2.16 16.88 2.05
CA GLU A 269 2.23 17.39 0.69
C GLU A 269 0.88 17.44 -0.02
N SER A 270 -0.17 16.82 0.50
CA SER A 270 -1.46 16.71 -0.19
C SER A 270 -2.43 17.85 0.14
N ASP A 271 -3.29 18.23 -0.81
CA ASP A 271 -4.41 19.15 -0.56
C ASP A 271 -5.54 18.45 0.24
N GLY A 272 -5.74 17.15 -0.01
CA GLY A 272 -6.69 16.30 0.69
C GLY A 272 -6.09 14.94 1.04
N VAL A 273 -6.55 14.34 2.14
CA VAL A 273 -6.04 13.07 2.66
C VAL A 273 -7.18 12.15 3.05
N LEU A 274 -7.23 10.98 2.43
CA LEU A 274 -8.18 9.91 2.69
C LEU A 274 -7.48 8.78 3.44
N TYR A 275 -7.61 8.78 4.77
CA TYR A 275 -7.01 7.74 5.59
C TYR A 275 -7.74 6.39 5.47
N THR A 276 -7.03 5.31 5.16
CA THR A 276 -7.62 3.98 5.09
C THR A 276 -7.99 3.44 6.47
N HIS A 277 -7.22 3.78 7.50
CA HIS A 277 -7.37 3.27 8.87
C HIS A 277 -7.41 1.73 8.96
N ALA A 278 -6.58 1.05 8.17
CA ALA A 278 -6.45 -0.40 8.17
C ALA A 278 -5.67 -0.94 9.40
N GLY A 279 -5.17 -0.04 10.25
CA GLY A 279 -4.25 -0.36 11.33
C GLY A 279 -2.82 -0.64 10.82
N PRO A 280 -1.86 -0.93 11.72
CA PRO A 280 -0.49 -1.23 11.33
C PRO A 280 -0.43 -2.52 10.52
N GLU A 281 0.37 -2.54 9.46
CA GLU A 281 0.61 -3.72 8.62
C GLU A 281 2.10 -4.05 8.70
N ILE A 282 2.43 -5.18 9.29
CA ILE A 282 3.78 -5.62 9.67
C ILE A 282 4.39 -6.52 8.59
N SER A 283 3.60 -7.43 7.99
CA SER A 283 4.08 -8.26 6.86
C SER A 283 4.58 -7.37 5.73
N VAL A 284 5.76 -7.66 5.17
CA VAL A 284 6.29 -6.89 4.02
C VAL A 284 5.28 -6.89 2.86
N ALA A 285 4.82 -8.08 2.46
CA ALA A 285 3.79 -8.21 1.44
C ALA A 285 2.47 -7.61 1.92
N SER A 286 1.98 -6.58 1.20
CA SER A 286 0.75 -5.89 1.55
C SER A 286 -0.49 -6.75 1.33
N THR A 287 -1.44 -6.73 2.27
CA THR A 287 -2.67 -7.53 2.22
C THR A 287 -3.90 -6.67 2.54
N LYS A 288 -4.09 -6.30 3.80
CA LYS A 288 -5.22 -5.48 4.25
C LYS A 288 -5.13 -4.04 3.76
N ALA A 289 -3.92 -3.50 3.55
CA ALA A 289 -3.79 -2.17 2.99
C ALA A 289 -4.24 -2.13 1.52
N TYR A 290 -3.96 -3.16 0.71
CA TYR A 290 -4.51 -3.27 -0.65
C TYR A 290 -6.04 -3.25 -0.67
N ILE A 291 -6.66 -4.06 0.18
CA ILE A 291 -8.12 -4.12 0.28
C ILE A 291 -8.71 -2.80 0.79
N ALA A 292 -8.04 -2.15 1.74
CA ALA A 292 -8.48 -0.85 2.24
C ALA A 292 -8.34 0.24 1.17
N GLN A 293 -7.26 0.23 0.38
CA GLN A 293 -7.06 1.15 -0.75
C GLN A 293 -8.17 0.97 -1.80
N ILE A 294 -8.43 -0.26 -2.24
CA ILE A 294 -9.51 -0.55 -3.19
C ILE A 294 -10.87 -0.13 -2.62
N THR A 295 -11.15 -0.41 -1.35
CA THR A 295 -12.39 0.01 -0.69
C THR A 295 -12.52 1.53 -0.70
N MET A 296 -11.45 2.26 -0.40
CA MET A 296 -11.45 3.73 -0.49
C MET A 296 -11.70 4.22 -1.92
N LEU A 297 -11.11 3.58 -2.93
CA LEU A 297 -11.31 3.93 -4.34
C LEU A 297 -12.76 3.69 -4.79
N TYR A 298 -13.42 2.62 -4.33
CA TYR A 298 -14.86 2.43 -4.57
C TYR A 298 -15.71 3.51 -3.89
N LEU A 299 -15.40 3.87 -2.65
CA LEU A 299 -16.09 4.95 -1.94
C LEU A 299 -15.88 6.30 -2.67
N PHE A 300 -14.67 6.55 -3.16
CA PHE A 300 -14.35 7.72 -3.97
C PHE A 300 -15.09 7.73 -5.31
N ALA A 301 -15.14 6.61 -6.03
CA ALA A 301 -15.93 6.46 -7.25
C ALA A 301 -17.43 6.70 -7.00
N LEU A 302 -17.97 6.18 -5.89
CA LEU A 302 -19.35 6.43 -5.46
C LEU A 302 -19.60 7.92 -5.20
N LYS A 303 -18.72 8.60 -4.45
CA LYS A 303 -18.82 10.05 -4.21
C LYS A 303 -18.76 10.84 -5.52
N LEU A 304 -17.82 10.53 -6.42
CA LEU A 304 -17.73 11.17 -7.74
C LEU A 304 -18.97 10.92 -8.60
N SER A 305 -19.50 9.70 -8.61
CA SER A 305 -20.70 9.36 -9.39
C SER A 305 -21.95 10.10 -8.88
N HIS A 306 -22.01 10.40 -7.58
CA HIS A 306 -23.04 11.25 -6.99
C HIS A 306 -22.90 12.70 -7.46
N VAL A 307 -21.70 13.27 -7.35
CA VAL A 307 -21.41 14.66 -7.72
C VAL A 307 -21.59 14.92 -9.23
N THR A 308 -21.14 13.99 -10.06
CA THR A 308 -21.23 14.09 -11.53
C THR A 308 -22.62 13.77 -12.07
N GLY A 309 -23.46 13.08 -11.29
CA GLY A 309 -24.80 12.65 -11.69
C GLY A 309 -24.81 11.60 -12.83
N LYS A 310 -23.68 10.91 -13.09
CA LYS A 310 -23.54 9.99 -14.23
C LYS A 310 -24.09 8.58 -13.97
N SER A 311 -24.19 8.16 -12.72
CA SER A 311 -24.95 6.96 -12.34
C SER A 311 -26.30 7.35 -11.75
N SER A 312 -27.30 6.48 -11.88
CA SER A 312 -28.58 6.69 -11.21
C SER A 312 -28.46 6.50 -9.69
N PRO A 313 -29.33 7.14 -8.88
CA PRO A 313 -29.39 6.87 -7.44
C PRO A 313 -29.58 5.38 -7.10
N LYS A 314 -30.41 4.68 -7.88
CA LYS A 314 -30.70 3.26 -7.69
C LYS A 314 -29.47 2.37 -7.89
N GLU A 315 -28.67 2.63 -8.92
CA GLU A 315 -27.41 1.91 -9.16
C GLU A 315 -26.40 2.14 -8.03
N ARG A 316 -26.25 3.39 -7.58
CA ARG A 316 -25.35 3.70 -6.46
C ARG A 316 -25.78 3.00 -5.18
N GLN A 317 -27.07 3.03 -4.86
CA GLN A 317 -27.63 2.36 -3.67
C GLN A 317 -27.44 0.84 -3.74
N ALA A 318 -27.63 0.22 -4.91
CA ALA A 318 -27.38 -1.20 -5.11
C ALA A 318 -25.91 -1.57 -4.85
N LEU A 319 -24.97 -0.80 -5.40
CA LEU A 319 -23.54 -0.99 -5.17
C LEU A 319 -23.15 -0.80 -3.70
N ILE A 320 -23.70 0.21 -3.01
CA ILE A 320 -23.47 0.42 -1.58
C ILE A 320 -24.01 -0.75 -0.76
N LYS A 321 -25.20 -1.26 -1.10
CA LYS A 321 -25.78 -2.44 -0.45
C LYS A 321 -24.90 -3.67 -0.61
N ASP A 322 -24.32 -3.88 -1.78
CA ASP A 322 -23.40 -5.00 -2.01
C ASP A 322 -22.05 -4.79 -1.33
N LEU A 323 -21.52 -3.56 -1.31
CA LEU A 323 -20.30 -3.21 -0.59
C LEU A 323 -20.45 -3.50 0.92
N LYS A 324 -21.60 -3.18 1.52
CA LYS A 324 -21.94 -3.51 2.92
C LYS A 324 -21.93 -5.02 3.22
N LYS A 325 -22.12 -5.89 2.21
CA LYS A 325 -22.05 -7.35 2.39
C LYS A 325 -20.62 -7.87 2.42
N VAL A 326 -19.65 -7.16 1.83
CA VAL A 326 -18.27 -7.64 1.64
C VAL A 326 -17.63 -8.20 2.92
N PRO A 327 -17.73 -7.56 4.10
CA PRO A 327 -17.18 -8.14 5.34
C PRO A 327 -17.71 -9.53 5.67
N SER A 328 -19.02 -9.77 5.47
CA SER A 328 -19.63 -11.08 5.68
C SER A 328 -19.18 -12.11 4.62
N LEU A 329 -18.95 -11.67 3.38
CA LEU A 329 -18.47 -12.53 2.30
C LEU A 329 -17.01 -12.93 2.51
N TYR A 330 -16.16 -12.04 3.04
CA TYR A 330 -14.80 -12.40 3.44
C TYR A 330 -14.79 -13.49 4.51
N LYS A 331 -15.65 -13.40 5.53
CA LYS A 331 -15.77 -14.46 6.55
C LYS A 331 -16.08 -15.83 5.93
N LYS A 332 -16.94 -15.87 4.89
CA LYS A 332 -17.25 -17.11 4.14
C LYS A 332 -16.07 -17.62 3.30
N ILE A 333 -15.28 -16.73 2.71
CA ILE A 333 -14.07 -17.13 1.98
C ILE A 333 -13.02 -17.67 2.96
N LEU A 334 -12.80 -16.99 4.08
CA LEU A 334 -11.84 -17.40 5.12
C LEU A 334 -12.22 -18.72 5.79
N SER A 335 -13.52 -19.07 5.89
CA SER A 335 -13.93 -20.39 6.36
C SER A 335 -13.57 -21.52 5.41
N SER A 336 -13.21 -21.20 4.15
CA SER A 336 -12.76 -22.17 3.14
C SER A 336 -11.23 -22.30 3.07
N LYS A 337 -10.50 -21.69 4.01
CA LYS A 337 -9.02 -21.64 4.00
C LYS A 337 -8.35 -23.01 3.93
N GLN A 338 -8.89 -24.04 4.57
CA GLN A 338 -8.30 -25.39 4.50
C GLN A 338 -8.40 -25.99 3.10
N SER A 339 -9.49 -25.71 2.37
CA SER A 339 -9.61 -26.14 0.97
C SER A 339 -8.60 -25.43 0.07
N ILE A 340 -8.46 -24.11 0.26
CA ILE A 340 -7.48 -23.30 -0.46
C ILE A 340 -6.05 -23.79 -0.15
N ALA A 341 -5.74 -24.12 1.10
CA ALA A 341 -4.45 -24.67 1.49
C ALA A 341 -4.12 -26.00 0.79
N LYS A 342 -5.12 -26.89 0.63
CA LYS A 342 -4.94 -28.16 -0.10
C LYS A 342 -4.63 -27.92 -1.58
N ILE A 343 -5.39 -27.02 -2.23
CA ILE A 343 -5.17 -26.64 -3.64
C ILE A 343 -3.79 -26.00 -3.82
N ALA A 344 -3.42 -25.06 -2.95
CA ALA A 344 -2.12 -24.40 -2.94
C ALA A 344 -0.98 -25.42 -2.78
N LYS A 345 -1.08 -26.34 -1.81
CA LYS A 345 -0.11 -27.41 -1.59
C LYS A 345 0.04 -28.31 -2.82
N LYS A 346 -1.08 -28.75 -3.43
CA LYS A 346 -1.08 -29.56 -4.65
C LYS A 346 -0.32 -28.88 -5.79
N ASN A 347 -0.44 -27.56 -5.92
CA ASN A 347 0.16 -26.79 -7.01
C ASN A 347 1.55 -26.20 -6.65
N SER A 348 2.05 -26.38 -5.43
CA SER A 348 3.32 -25.76 -4.96
C SER A 348 4.58 -26.26 -5.68
N HIS A 349 4.50 -27.38 -6.39
CA HIS A 349 5.62 -27.97 -7.12
C HIS A 349 5.89 -27.28 -8.47
N PHE A 350 4.96 -26.47 -8.99
CA PHE A 350 5.14 -25.79 -10.26
C PHE A 350 6.17 -24.67 -10.15
N GLY A 351 7.16 -24.67 -11.06
CA GLY A 351 8.25 -23.69 -11.07
C GLY A 351 7.89 -22.34 -11.68
N CYS A 352 6.69 -22.18 -12.23
CA CYS A 352 6.21 -20.92 -12.80
C CYS A 352 4.68 -20.84 -12.80
N PHE A 353 4.15 -19.65 -12.54
CA PHE A 353 2.72 -19.37 -12.50
C PHE A 353 2.33 -18.23 -13.44
N LEU A 354 1.28 -18.43 -14.23
CA LEU A 354 0.63 -17.35 -14.96
C LEU A 354 -0.69 -17.02 -14.28
N PHE A 355 -1.01 -15.74 -14.13
CA PHE A 355 -2.28 -15.26 -13.59
C PHE A 355 -3.04 -14.55 -14.69
N LEU A 356 -4.27 -14.97 -14.95
CA LEU A 356 -5.09 -14.44 -16.03
C LEU A 356 -6.35 -13.81 -15.46
N GLY A 357 -6.60 -12.57 -15.87
CA GLY A 357 -7.83 -11.87 -15.55
C GLY A 357 -8.32 -11.05 -16.74
N ARG A 358 -9.60 -10.72 -16.74
CA ARG A 358 -10.20 -9.83 -17.75
C ARG A 358 -10.89 -8.65 -17.09
N ASN A 359 -10.90 -7.53 -17.82
CA ASN A 359 -11.58 -6.31 -17.42
C ASN A 359 -11.17 -5.89 -16.00
N ILE A 360 -12.11 -5.59 -15.11
CA ILE A 360 -11.83 -5.15 -13.74
C ILE A 360 -11.02 -6.15 -12.90
N ASN A 361 -10.93 -7.43 -13.30
CA ASN A 361 -10.11 -8.44 -12.64
C ASN A 361 -8.74 -8.66 -13.28
N PHE A 362 -8.39 -7.97 -14.38
CA PHE A 362 -7.01 -7.96 -14.87
C PHE A 362 -6.01 -7.46 -13.82
N PRO A 363 -6.28 -6.34 -13.10
CA PRO A 363 -5.43 -5.92 -11.99
C PRO A 363 -5.31 -6.96 -10.87
N SER A 364 -6.36 -7.75 -10.61
CA SER A 364 -6.31 -8.85 -9.64
C SER A 364 -5.29 -9.93 -10.06
N ALA A 365 -5.12 -10.17 -11.37
CA ALA A 365 -4.11 -11.10 -11.87
C ALA A 365 -2.69 -10.57 -11.63
N LEU A 366 -2.45 -9.28 -11.88
CA LEU A 366 -1.17 -8.62 -11.57
C LEU A 366 -0.85 -8.70 -10.08
N GLU A 367 -1.83 -8.44 -9.23
CA GLU A 367 -1.65 -8.50 -7.77
C GLU A 367 -1.39 -9.92 -7.28
N GLY A 368 -2.14 -10.92 -7.77
CA GLY A 368 -1.92 -12.32 -7.43
C GLY A 368 -0.51 -12.81 -7.79
N ALA A 369 -0.05 -12.45 -9.00
CA ALA A 369 1.30 -12.73 -9.46
C ALA A 369 2.36 -12.02 -8.59
N LEU A 370 2.14 -10.76 -8.23
CA LEU A 370 3.05 -10.02 -7.36
C LEU A 370 3.15 -10.66 -5.97
N LYS A 371 2.02 -10.99 -5.34
CA LYS A 371 2.02 -11.67 -4.03
C LYS A 371 2.78 -12.97 -4.08
N LEU A 372 2.55 -13.81 -5.08
CA LEU A 372 3.25 -15.08 -5.19
C LEU A 372 4.76 -14.86 -5.37
N LYS A 373 5.17 -13.94 -6.26
CA LYS A 373 6.60 -13.60 -6.46
C LYS A 373 7.27 -13.13 -5.18
N GLU A 374 6.64 -12.21 -4.45
CA GLU A 374 7.23 -11.58 -3.27
C GLU A 374 7.57 -12.59 -2.17
N ILE A 375 6.69 -13.55 -1.90
CA ILE A 375 6.81 -14.41 -0.70
C ILE A 375 7.21 -15.85 -1.00
N SER A 376 7.03 -16.34 -2.23
CA SER A 376 7.42 -17.70 -2.62
C SER A 376 8.65 -17.75 -3.52
N TYR A 377 9.05 -16.61 -4.09
CA TYR A 377 10.12 -16.48 -5.09
C TYR A 377 9.89 -17.26 -6.40
N ILE A 378 8.71 -17.85 -6.59
CA ILE A 378 8.35 -18.48 -7.86
C ILE A 378 8.11 -17.38 -8.90
N PRO A 379 8.72 -17.47 -10.09
CA PRO A 379 8.38 -16.62 -11.21
C PRO A 379 6.88 -16.64 -11.50
N ALA A 380 6.23 -15.51 -11.30
CA ALA A 380 4.81 -15.35 -11.60
C ALA A 380 4.51 -14.05 -12.36
N GLU A 381 3.60 -14.15 -13.32
CA GLU A 381 3.26 -13.03 -14.19
C GLU A 381 1.76 -12.92 -14.41
N GLY A 382 1.24 -11.70 -14.36
CA GLY A 382 -0.17 -11.41 -14.57
C GLY A 382 -0.41 -10.88 -15.99
N TYR A 383 -1.36 -11.48 -16.70
CA TYR A 383 -1.74 -11.07 -18.05
C TYR A 383 -3.22 -10.75 -18.15
N ALA A 384 -3.53 -9.80 -19.03
CA ALA A 384 -4.89 -9.66 -19.54
C ALA A 384 -5.17 -10.91 -20.39
N ALA A 385 -6.19 -11.70 -20.05
CA ALA A 385 -6.38 -13.01 -20.67
C ALA A 385 -6.57 -12.94 -22.20
N GLY A 386 -7.08 -11.80 -22.71
CA GLY A 386 -7.19 -11.56 -24.15
C GLY A 386 -5.85 -11.49 -24.89
N GLU A 387 -4.78 -11.10 -24.21
CA GLU A 387 -3.44 -10.97 -24.79
C GLU A 387 -2.70 -12.30 -24.90
N MET A 388 -3.25 -13.39 -24.36
CA MET A 388 -2.56 -14.69 -24.33
C MET A 388 -2.07 -15.13 -25.71
N LYS A 389 -2.88 -14.95 -26.76
CA LYS A 389 -2.52 -15.34 -28.13
C LYS A 389 -1.43 -14.49 -28.76
N HIS A 390 -1.10 -13.34 -28.19
CA HIS A 390 -0.13 -12.39 -28.74
C HIS A 390 1.31 -12.65 -28.24
N GLY A 391 1.62 -13.90 -27.89
CA GLY A 391 2.94 -14.34 -27.45
C GLY A 391 2.93 -15.25 -26.20
N PRO A 392 2.33 -14.81 -25.08
CA PRO A 392 2.42 -15.52 -23.79
C PRO A 392 1.91 -16.97 -23.79
N ILE A 393 0.99 -17.32 -24.71
CA ILE A 393 0.47 -18.68 -24.86
C ILE A 393 1.56 -19.72 -25.19
N ALA A 394 2.72 -19.28 -25.72
CA ALA A 394 3.86 -20.15 -25.98
C ALA A 394 4.46 -20.75 -24.68
N LEU A 395 4.18 -20.17 -23.52
CA LEU A 395 4.62 -20.69 -22.22
C LEU A 395 3.70 -21.79 -21.67
N ILE A 396 2.53 -22.02 -22.26
CA ILE A 396 1.56 -22.99 -21.73
C ILE A 396 2.01 -24.42 -22.02
N ASP A 397 2.24 -25.17 -20.95
CA ASP A 397 2.49 -26.61 -20.95
C ASP A 397 2.05 -27.26 -19.63
N GLU A 398 2.32 -28.56 -19.49
CA GLU A 398 2.00 -29.37 -18.32
C GLU A 398 2.87 -29.06 -17.08
N TYR A 399 3.89 -28.20 -17.18
CA TYR A 399 4.84 -27.89 -16.11
C TYR A 399 4.58 -26.53 -15.45
N ARG A 400 3.57 -25.79 -15.92
CA ARG A 400 3.20 -24.48 -15.36
C ARG A 400 1.75 -24.48 -14.87
N ALA A 401 1.52 -23.74 -13.80
CA ALA A 401 0.18 -23.47 -13.30
C ALA A 401 -0.37 -22.17 -13.91
N VAL A 402 -1.64 -22.18 -14.28
CA VAL A 402 -2.36 -21.00 -14.73
C VAL A 402 -3.51 -20.73 -13.76
N VAL A 403 -3.43 -19.62 -13.04
CA VAL A 403 -4.48 -19.13 -12.16
C VAL A 403 -5.45 -18.27 -12.98
N CYS A 404 -6.65 -18.79 -13.24
CA CYS A 404 -7.69 -18.12 -14.02
C CYS A 404 -8.72 -17.45 -13.10
N ILE A 405 -8.79 -16.12 -13.13
CA ILE A 405 -9.74 -15.32 -12.36
C ILE A 405 -11.02 -15.16 -13.19
N SER A 406 -12.00 -16.01 -12.91
CA SER A 406 -13.20 -16.19 -13.73
C SER A 406 -14.52 -16.05 -12.93
N PRO A 407 -14.72 -14.96 -12.16
CA PRO A 407 -16.04 -14.70 -11.58
C PRO A 407 -17.06 -14.39 -12.70
N GLN A 408 -18.33 -14.64 -12.42
CA GLN A 408 -19.45 -14.31 -13.29
C GLN A 408 -19.46 -12.79 -13.58
N SER A 409 -19.47 -12.43 -14.86
CA SER A 409 -19.35 -11.05 -15.35
C SER A 409 -19.73 -10.96 -16.83
N ASP A 410 -19.82 -9.75 -17.37
CA ASP A 410 -20.13 -9.51 -18.79
C ASP A 410 -19.08 -10.11 -19.76
N VAL A 411 -17.90 -10.46 -19.25
CA VAL A 411 -16.78 -11.04 -20.04
C VAL A 411 -16.49 -12.49 -19.70
N TYR A 412 -17.39 -13.15 -18.95
CA TYR A 412 -17.19 -14.53 -18.48
C TYR A 412 -16.99 -15.53 -19.63
N ASP A 413 -17.84 -15.49 -20.66
CA ASP A 413 -17.71 -16.38 -21.83
C ASP A 413 -16.36 -16.20 -22.54
N LYS A 414 -15.85 -14.96 -22.60
CA LYS A 414 -14.53 -14.68 -23.17
C LYS A 414 -13.40 -15.24 -22.31
N MET A 415 -13.58 -15.26 -20.98
CA MET A 415 -12.64 -15.89 -20.06
C MET A 415 -12.67 -17.41 -20.21
N LEU A 416 -13.84 -18.03 -20.39
CA LEU A 416 -13.95 -19.46 -20.68
C LEU A 416 -13.24 -19.85 -21.98
N CYS A 417 -13.41 -19.09 -23.06
CA CYS A 417 -12.67 -19.33 -24.30
C CYS A 417 -11.14 -19.30 -24.07
N ASN A 418 -10.64 -18.37 -23.25
CA ASN A 418 -9.22 -18.34 -22.92
C ASN A 418 -8.79 -19.55 -22.07
N MET A 419 -9.65 -20.05 -21.19
CA MET A 419 -9.38 -21.28 -20.44
C MET A 419 -9.35 -22.51 -21.35
N GLU A 420 -10.27 -22.62 -22.31
CA GLU A 420 -10.28 -23.70 -23.32
C GLU A 420 -8.97 -23.73 -24.12
N GLU A 421 -8.45 -22.57 -24.51
CA GLU A 421 -7.18 -22.46 -25.23
C GLU A 421 -5.99 -22.97 -24.42
N ILE A 422 -6.03 -22.81 -23.11
CA ILE A 422 -5.00 -23.29 -22.17
C ILE A 422 -5.14 -24.80 -21.96
N SER A 423 -6.37 -25.28 -21.75
CA SER A 423 -6.67 -26.71 -21.63
C SER A 423 -6.26 -27.48 -22.89
N ALA A 424 -6.49 -26.92 -24.08
CA ALA A 424 -6.08 -27.50 -25.36
C ALA A 424 -4.55 -27.66 -25.50
N ARG A 425 -3.76 -26.97 -24.66
CA ARG A 425 -2.30 -27.03 -24.60
C ARG A 425 -1.79 -27.71 -23.32
N LYS A 426 -2.65 -28.48 -22.65
CA LYS A 426 -2.34 -29.21 -21.41
C LYS A 426 -1.94 -28.31 -20.22
N GLY A 427 -2.30 -27.03 -20.24
CA GLY A 427 -2.04 -26.14 -19.10
C GLY A 427 -2.83 -26.54 -17.86
N ASN A 428 -2.18 -26.52 -16.69
CA ASN A 428 -2.84 -26.82 -15.42
C ASN A 428 -3.61 -25.60 -14.92
N ILE A 429 -4.95 -25.67 -14.94
CA ILE A 429 -5.80 -24.52 -14.62
C ILE A 429 -6.30 -24.60 -13.18
N MET A 430 -5.92 -23.59 -12.38
CA MET A 430 -6.53 -23.28 -11.08
C MET A 430 -7.50 -22.10 -11.27
N ALA A 431 -8.80 -22.35 -11.19
CA ALA A 431 -9.81 -21.30 -11.38
C ALA A 431 -10.25 -20.69 -10.05
N ILE A 432 -10.44 -19.37 -10.03
CA ILE A 432 -11.21 -18.68 -9.00
C ILE A 432 -12.55 -18.27 -9.63
N ALA A 433 -13.65 -18.87 -9.18
CA ALA A 433 -14.96 -18.76 -9.83
C ALA A 433 -16.08 -18.39 -8.86
N THR A 434 -17.20 -17.92 -9.39
CA THR A 434 -18.37 -17.60 -8.56
C THR A 434 -19.07 -18.88 -8.10
N GLN A 435 -19.43 -18.93 -6.81
CA GLN A 435 -20.17 -20.05 -6.24
C GLN A 435 -21.46 -20.32 -7.02
N GLY A 436 -21.67 -21.59 -7.38
CA GLY A 436 -22.82 -22.04 -8.19
C GLY A 436 -22.51 -22.24 -9.67
N ASP A 437 -21.33 -21.81 -10.12
CA ASP A 437 -20.86 -22.03 -11.48
C ASP A 437 -20.44 -23.49 -11.69
N LYS A 438 -21.28 -24.27 -12.37
CA LYS A 438 -21.00 -25.67 -12.69
C LYS A 438 -20.15 -25.85 -13.95
N ASN A 439 -20.11 -24.85 -14.84
CA ASN A 439 -19.41 -24.96 -16.12
C ASN A 439 -17.89 -24.87 -15.95
N ILE A 440 -17.43 -24.15 -14.93
CA ILE A 440 -15.99 -23.95 -14.68
C ILE A 440 -15.20 -25.27 -14.55
N HIS A 441 -15.82 -26.33 -14.01
CA HIS A 441 -15.19 -27.64 -13.82
C HIS A 441 -14.84 -28.35 -15.14
N LYS A 442 -15.44 -27.93 -16.27
CA LYS A 442 -15.09 -28.49 -17.59
C LYS A 442 -13.71 -28.03 -18.07
N HIS A 443 -13.20 -26.93 -17.51
CA HIS A 443 -11.98 -26.28 -17.97
C HIS A 443 -10.88 -26.24 -16.90
N ALA A 444 -11.23 -26.35 -15.62
CA ALA A 444 -10.30 -26.20 -14.50
C ALA A 444 -10.07 -27.50 -13.72
N THR A 445 -8.80 -27.76 -13.40
CA THR A 445 -8.38 -28.90 -12.59
C THR A 445 -8.68 -28.67 -11.11
N ASP A 446 -8.47 -27.44 -10.63
CA ASP A 446 -8.75 -27.02 -9.26
C ASP A 446 -9.63 -25.77 -9.29
N VAL A 447 -10.61 -25.68 -8.39
CA VAL A 447 -11.56 -24.57 -8.34
C VAL A 447 -11.68 -24.02 -6.92
N ILE A 448 -11.46 -22.71 -6.79
CA ILE A 448 -11.70 -21.93 -5.58
C ILE A 448 -12.94 -21.07 -5.78
N TYR A 449 -13.99 -21.35 -5.02
CA TYR A 449 -15.23 -20.60 -5.12
C TYR A 449 -15.23 -19.34 -4.24
N VAL A 450 -15.69 -18.23 -4.82
CA VAL A 450 -16.02 -16.99 -4.11
C VAL A 450 -17.53 -16.73 -4.15
N PRO A 451 -18.15 -16.16 -3.11
CA PRO A 451 -19.57 -15.83 -3.13
C PRO A 451 -19.95 -14.85 -4.26
N PRO A 452 -21.20 -14.88 -4.75
CA PRO A 452 -21.66 -13.93 -5.75
C PRO A 452 -21.75 -12.50 -5.20
N ILE A 453 -21.33 -11.53 -6.00
CA ILE A 453 -21.45 -10.09 -5.75
C ILE A 453 -21.54 -9.38 -7.11
N HIS A 454 -22.02 -8.13 -7.13
CA HIS A 454 -21.94 -7.29 -8.33
C HIS A 454 -20.54 -7.31 -8.95
N GLN A 455 -20.45 -7.52 -10.28
CA GLN A 455 -19.18 -7.71 -11.01
C GLN A 455 -18.14 -6.61 -10.75
N LEU A 456 -18.58 -5.35 -10.58
CA LEU A 456 -17.67 -4.23 -10.26
C LEU A 456 -16.98 -4.37 -8.90
N LEU A 457 -17.47 -5.21 -7.99
CA LEU A 457 -16.91 -5.39 -6.66
C LEU A 457 -16.13 -6.71 -6.52
N THR A 458 -16.05 -7.53 -7.58
CA THR A 458 -15.34 -8.82 -7.52
C THR A 458 -13.87 -8.69 -7.12
N PRO A 459 -13.10 -7.64 -7.50
CA PRO A 459 -11.69 -7.55 -7.10
C PRO A 459 -11.48 -7.58 -5.58
N LEU A 460 -12.44 -7.07 -4.79
CA LEU A 460 -12.40 -7.17 -3.33
C LEU A 460 -12.39 -8.63 -2.88
N LEU A 461 -13.32 -9.44 -3.41
CA LEU A 461 -13.44 -10.85 -3.03
C LEU A 461 -12.30 -11.72 -3.57
N ILE A 462 -11.78 -11.40 -4.76
CA ILE A 462 -10.72 -12.17 -5.43
C ILE A 462 -9.36 -12.00 -4.75
N ALA A 463 -9.09 -10.88 -4.10
CA ALA A 463 -7.80 -10.65 -3.45
C ALA A 463 -7.52 -11.68 -2.33
N VAL A 464 -8.53 -12.03 -1.53
CA VAL A 464 -8.40 -12.96 -0.40
C VAL A 464 -7.91 -14.36 -0.82
N PRO A 465 -8.55 -15.07 -1.77
CA PRO A 465 -8.07 -16.37 -2.21
C PRO A 465 -6.70 -16.29 -2.87
N LEU A 466 -6.39 -15.24 -3.64
CA LEU A 466 -5.06 -15.05 -4.23
C LEU A 466 -3.96 -14.92 -3.15
N GLN A 467 -4.22 -14.11 -2.12
CA GLN A 467 -3.31 -13.95 -0.99
C GLN A 467 -3.12 -15.26 -0.21
N LEU A 468 -4.21 -16.02 0.01
CA LEU A 468 -4.14 -17.32 0.68
C LEU A 468 -3.38 -18.35 -0.16
N VAL A 469 -3.58 -18.40 -1.48
CA VAL A 469 -2.82 -19.28 -2.39
C VAL A 469 -1.32 -18.96 -2.30
N ALA A 470 -0.96 -17.68 -2.44
CA ALA A 470 0.44 -17.26 -2.33
C ALA A 470 1.05 -17.62 -0.97
N TYR A 471 0.32 -17.34 0.12
CA TYR A 471 0.75 -17.65 1.48
C TYR A 471 0.99 -19.15 1.68
N TYR A 472 0.04 -20.01 1.30
CA TYR A 472 0.15 -21.44 1.51
C TYR A 472 1.21 -22.09 0.61
N ILE A 473 1.43 -21.59 -0.60
CA ILE A 473 2.55 -22.04 -1.45
C ILE A 473 3.89 -21.68 -0.77
N ALA A 474 4.07 -20.43 -0.34
CA ALA A 474 5.31 -20.01 0.31
C ALA A 474 5.62 -20.76 1.60
N VAL A 475 4.61 -21.00 2.44
CA VAL A 475 4.76 -21.82 3.66
C VAL A 475 5.15 -23.26 3.29
N GLN A 476 4.55 -23.83 2.25
CA GLN A 476 4.89 -25.18 1.79
C GLN A 476 6.34 -25.28 1.26
N LEU A 477 6.88 -24.18 0.72
CA LEU A 477 8.27 -24.07 0.28
C LEU A 477 9.24 -23.66 1.40
N GLY A 478 8.76 -23.47 2.64
CA GLY A 478 9.59 -23.06 3.78
C GLY A 478 10.16 -21.64 3.66
N CYS A 479 9.51 -20.76 2.89
CA CYS A 479 9.93 -19.37 2.74
C CYS A 479 9.51 -18.50 3.94
N ASP A 480 10.29 -17.47 4.25
CA ASP A 480 9.89 -16.43 5.21
C ASP A 480 8.83 -15.53 4.57
N VAL A 481 7.58 -15.69 5.01
CA VAL A 481 6.43 -14.95 4.49
C VAL A 481 6.27 -13.55 5.09
N ASP A 482 6.80 -13.29 6.28
CA ASP A 482 6.68 -12.00 6.94
C ASP A 482 7.84 -11.06 6.51
N GLN A 483 9.03 -11.62 6.29
CA GLN A 483 10.26 -10.92 5.90
C GLN A 483 10.94 -11.58 4.68
N PRO A 484 10.33 -11.51 3.48
CA PRO A 484 10.93 -12.03 2.27
C PRO A 484 12.27 -11.35 1.95
N ARG A 485 13.22 -12.13 1.44
CA ARG A 485 14.57 -11.66 1.12
C ARG A 485 14.56 -10.50 0.12
N ASN A 486 15.50 -9.58 0.26
CA ASN A 486 15.71 -8.42 -0.62
C ASN A 486 14.57 -7.39 -0.66
N LEU A 487 13.55 -7.53 0.19
CA LEU A 487 12.42 -6.61 0.24
C LEU A 487 12.37 -5.89 1.59
N ALA A 488 11.94 -4.63 1.54
CA ALA A 488 11.63 -3.84 2.72
C ALA A 488 10.15 -3.44 2.70
N LYS A 489 9.55 -3.24 3.88
CA LYS A 489 8.13 -2.87 3.98
C LYS A 489 7.78 -1.57 3.26
N SER A 490 8.71 -0.61 3.25
CA SER A 490 8.58 0.66 2.54
C SER A 490 9.91 1.00 1.89
N VAL A 491 9.88 1.35 0.61
CA VAL A 491 11.04 1.87 -0.13
C VAL A 491 11.10 3.38 0.09
N THR A 492 11.98 3.81 1.00
CA THR A 492 12.11 5.21 1.46
C THR A 492 13.32 5.93 0.88
N VAL A 493 14.11 5.24 0.06
CA VAL A 493 15.27 5.74 -0.67
C VAL A 493 15.14 5.36 -2.14
N GLU A 494 15.76 6.15 -3.00
CA GLU A 494 15.86 5.88 -4.45
C GLU A 494 17.03 4.94 -4.73
#